data_AF-A0A9X2E0N4-F1
#
_entry.id   AF-A0A9X2E0N4-F1
#
_cell.length_a   1.000
_cell.length_b   1.000
_cell.length_c   1.000
_cell.angle_alpha   90.00
_cell.angle_beta   90.00
_cell.angle_gamma   90.00
#
_symmetry.space_group_name_H-M   'P 1'
#
loop_
_entity.id
_entity.type
_entity.pdbx_description
1 polymer ?
#
loop_
_entity_poly.entity_id
_entity_poly.type
_entity_poly.pdbx_seq_one_letter_code
_entity_poly.pdbx_strand_id
1 'polypeptide(L)'
;MSDPSLVARVPGEALMQALREAMAPEQPQTLAARLFGASPIPTSARSWYTGLLGELAVADQLRTLPEGWLVLHSVPVGDRGSDIDHVLVSPSGRVLTMNTKHSPGGRVWV
;
A
#
# COMPACT_ATOMS: atom_id res chain seq x y z
N MET A 1 -4.04 -9.83 17.90
CA MET A 1 -3.11 -8.76 18.30
C MET A 1 -2.00 -8.76 17.27
N SER A 2 -1.89 -7.71 16.46
CA SER A 2 -0.84 -7.60 15.44
C SER A 2 0.52 -7.67 16.13
N ASP A 3 1.46 -8.43 15.55
CA ASP A 3 2.85 -8.39 15.97
C ASP A 3 3.33 -6.92 15.87
N PRO A 4 3.79 -6.29 16.96
CA PRO A 4 4.26 -4.91 16.94
C PRO A 4 5.57 -4.74 16.18
N SER A 5 6.18 -5.83 15.70
CA SER A 5 7.42 -5.78 14.93
C SER A 5 7.20 -5.11 13.57
N LEU A 6 7.98 -4.06 13.29
CA LEU A 6 7.94 -3.36 12.00
C LEU A 6 8.28 -4.27 10.81
N VAL A 7 9.05 -5.33 11.07
CA VAL A 7 9.48 -6.31 10.05
C VAL A 7 8.34 -7.23 9.60
N ALA A 8 7.28 -7.40 10.40
CA ALA A 8 6.14 -8.23 10.03
C ALA A 8 5.11 -7.50 9.15
N ARG A 9 5.25 -6.17 9.01
CA ARG A 9 4.31 -5.33 8.27
C ARG A 9 4.46 -5.58 6.77
N VAL A 10 3.33 -5.59 6.07
CA VAL A 10 3.30 -5.85 4.62
C VAL A 10 3.25 -4.53 3.82
N PRO A 11 3.70 -4.51 2.56
CA PRO A 11 3.53 -3.35 1.69
C PRO A 11 2.06 -2.92 1.58
N GLY A 12 1.77 -1.64 1.76
CA GLY A 12 0.41 -1.12 1.67
C GLY A 12 -0.52 -1.57 2.78
N GLU A 13 -0.02 -2.02 3.95
CA GLU A 13 -0.86 -2.49 5.05
C GLU A 13 -1.87 -1.43 5.49
N ALA A 14 -1.44 -0.17 5.63
CA ALA A 14 -2.34 0.93 5.98
C ALA A 14 -3.40 1.18 4.89
N LEU A 15 -3.02 1.10 3.61
CA LEU A 15 -3.96 1.21 2.50
C LEU A 15 -4.93 0.03 2.43
N MET A 16 -4.49 -1.19 2.74
CA MET A 16 -5.38 -2.36 2.84
C MET A 16 -6.38 -2.20 3.99
N GLN A 17 -5.96 -1.63 5.11
CA GLN A 17 -6.86 -1.31 6.21
C GLN A 17 -7.88 -0.25 5.79
N ALA A 18 -7.44 0.87 5.20
CA ALA A 18 -8.34 1.91 4.70
C ALA A 18 -9.29 1.39 3.62
N LEU A 19 -8.81 0.53 2.73
CA LEU A 19 -9.63 -0.13 1.71
C LEU A 19 -10.68 -1.05 2.34
N ARG A 20 -10.31 -1.85 3.35
CA ARG A 20 -11.25 -2.71 4.08
C ARG A 20 -12.32 -1.90 4.80
N GLU A 21 -11.95 -0.81 5.45
CA GLU A 21 -12.88 0.11 6.12
C GLU A 21 -13.82 0.78 5.11
N ALA A 22 -13.30 1.22 3.96
CA ALA A 22 -14.09 1.81 2.89
C ALA A 22 -15.03 0.80 2.18
N MET A 23 -14.76 -0.50 2.31
CA MET A 23 -15.56 -1.58 1.71
C MET A 23 -16.62 -2.18 2.64
N ALA A 24 -16.68 -1.82 3.92
CA ALA A 24 -17.58 -2.43 4.90
C ALA A 24 -18.88 -1.62 5.11
N PRO A 25 -20.11 -2.15 4.87
CA PRO A 25 -20.52 -3.36 4.15
C PRO A 25 -21.37 -3.03 2.90
N GLU A 26 -20.83 -3.20 1.69
CA GLU A 26 -21.67 -3.24 0.46
C GLU A 26 -22.13 -4.67 0.18
N GLN A 27 -23.38 -4.80 -0.25
CA GLN A 27 -24.06 -6.08 -0.52
C GLN A 27 -23.19 -7.04 -1.35
N PRO A 28 -23.20 -8.36 -1.07
CA PRO A 28 -22.42 -9.32 -1.83
C PRO A 28 -22.69 -9.16 -3.33
N GLN A 29 -21.63 -9.07 -4.13
CA GLN A 29 -21.78 -8.93 -5.58
C GLN A 29 -22.55 -10.12 -6.14
N THR A 30 -23.67 -9.83 -6.81
CA THR A 30 -24.48 -10.86 -7.45
C THR A 30 -23.74 -11.48 -8.63
N LEU A 31 -24.08 -12.72 -8.99
CA LEU A 31 -23.52 -13.37 -10.19
C LEU A 31 -23.74 -12.52 -11.45
N ALA A 32 -24.91 -11.86 -11.56
CA ALA A 32 -25.20 -10.93 -12.64
C ALA A 32 -24.20 -9.76 -12.66
N ALA A 33 -23.93 -9.12 -11.52
CA ALA A 33 -22.95 -8.03 -11.43
C ALA A 33 -21.55 -8.47 -11.92
N ARG A 34 -21.13 -9.70 -11.59
CA ARG A 34 -19.84 -10.26 -12.06
C ARG A 34 -19.84 -10.52 -13.57
N LEU A 35 -20.93 -11.08 -14.11
CA LEU A 35 -21.05 -11.37 -15.55
C LEU A 35 -21.11 -10.10 -16.41
N PHE A 36 -21.68 -9.01 -15.88
CA PHE A 36 -21.78 -7.73 -16.57
C PHE A 36 -20.62 -6.76 -16.26
N GLY A 37 -19.54 -7.25 -15.62
CA GLY A 37 -18.30 -6.48 -15.43
C GLY A 37 -18.39 -5.34 -14.41
N ALA A 38 -19.33 -5.41 -13.46
CA ALA A 38 -19.37 -4.46 -12.35
C ALA A 38 -18.10 -4.60 -11.51
N SER A 39 -17.40 -3.48 -11.27
CA SER A 39 -16.22 -3.46 -10.41
C SER A 39 -16.59 -3.87 -8.98
N PRO A 40 -15.84 -4.78 -8.34
CA PRO A 40 -16.00 -5.09 -6.92
C PRO A 40 -15.54 -3.96 -5.99
N ILE A 41 -14.86 -2.96 -6.54
CA ILE A 41 -14.35 -1.81 -5.79
C ILE A 41 -15.25 -0.60 -6.06
N PRO A 42 -15.96 -0.08 -5.05
CA PRO A 42 -16.82 1.08 -5.20
C PRO A 42 -15.98 2.32 -5.54
N THR A 43 -16.59 3.31 -6.19
CA THR A 43 -15.89 4.53 -6.62
C THR A 43 -15.22 5.26 -5.46
N SER A 44 -15.84 5.25 -4.26
CA SER A 44 -15.29 5.80 -3.01
C SER A 44 -13.99 5.14 -2.57
N ALA A 45 -13.78 3.87 -2.91
CA ALA A 45 -12.61 3.08 -2.53
C ALA A 45 -11.53 3.00 -3.63
N ARG A 46 -11.81 3.51 -4.84
CA ARG A 46 -10.87 3.42 -5.98
C ARG A 46 -9.55 4.13 -5.74
N SER A 47 -9.55 5.26 -5.01
CA SER A 47 -8.32 5.99 -4.69
C SER A 47 -7.39 5.17 -3.79
N TRP A 48 -7.94 4.52 -2.77
CA TRP A 48 -7.21 3.60 -1.88
C TRP A 48 -6.65 2.42 -2.65
N TYR A 49 -7.47 1.78 -3.48
CA TYR A 49 -7.02 0.67 -4.33
C TYR A 49 -5.91 1.09 -5.31
N THR A 50 -6.05 2.26 -5.94
CA THR A 50 -5.03 2.79 -6.86
C THR A 50 -3.71 3.05 -6.15
N GLY A 51 -3.76 3.62 -4.94
CA GLY A 51 -2.57 3.79 -4.10
C GLY A 51 -1.91 2.46 -3.75
N LEU A 52 -2.72 1.45 -3.37
CA LEU A 52 -2.23 0.13 -2.97
C LEU A 52 -1.48 -0.54 -4.11
N LEU A 53 -1.99 -0.46 -5.34
CA LEU A 53 -1.29 -0.98 -6.52
C LEU A 53 0.07 -0.30 -6.73
N GLY A 54 0.16 1.00 -6.44
CA GLY A 54 1.42 1.74 -6.47
C GLY A 54 2.42 1.19 -5.47
N GLU A 55 2.03 1.12 -4.19
CA GLU A 55 2.92 0.62 -3.13
C GLU A 55 3.35 -0.82 -3.36
N LEU A 56 2.44 -1.69 -3.87
CA LEU A 56 2.79 -3.07 -4.22
C LEU A 56 3.81 -3.13 -5.35
N ALA A 57 3.67 -2.28 -6.38
CA ALA A 57 4.62 -2.22 -7.49
C ALA A 57 5.99 -1.72 -7.03
N VAL A 58 6.05 -0.69 -6.19
CA VAL A 58 7.32 -0.19 -5.62
C VAL A 58 7.95 -1.26 -4.73
N ALA A 59 7.18 -1.89 -3.85
CA ALA A 59 7.68 -2.96 -3.00
C ALA A 59 8.24 -4.13 -3.80
N ASP A 60 7.64 -4.47 -4.94
CA ASP A 60 8.18 -5.50 -5.83
C ASP A 60 9.55 -5.13 -6.40
N GLN A 61 9.75 -3.86 -6.78
CA GLN A 61 11.08 -3.37 -7.16
C GLN A 61 12.06 -3.37 -5.97
N LEU A 62 11.60 -3.04 -4.76
CA LEU A 62 12.46 -3.05 -3.57
C LEU A 62 12.91 -4.47 -3.18
N ARG A 63 12.17 -5.52 -3.53
CA ARG A 63 12.59 -6.92 -3.34
C ARG A 63 13.82 -7.31 -4.17
N THR A 64 14.14 -6.55 -5.23
CA THR A 64 15.32 -6.82 -6.05
C THR A 64 16.59 -6.15 -5.53
N LEU A 65 16.52 -5.46 -4.38
CA LEU A 65 17.71 -4.90 -3.75
C LEU A 65 18.69 -6.01 -3.35
N PRO A 66 20.02 -5.74 -3.40
CA PRO A 66 21.01 -6.72 -2.98
C PRO A 66 20.84 -7.15 -1.51
N GLU A 67 21.50 -8.26 -1.15
CA GLU A 67 21.56 -8.71 0.24
C GLU A 67 22.09 -7.62 1.19
N GLY A 68 21.56 -7.62 2.41
CA GLY A 68 21.94 -6.68 3.47
C GLY A 68 21.11 -5.39 3.49
N TRP A 69 20.22 -5.18 2.53
CA TRP A 69 19.18 -4.15 2.64
C TRP A 69 18.04 -4.64 3.54
N LEU A 70 17.65 -3.83 4.51
CA LEU A 70 16.41 -3.99 5.26
C LEU A 70 15.35 -3.06 4.66
N VAL A 71 14.19 -3.60 4.35
CA VAL A 71 13.03 -2.83 3.87
C VAL A 71 11.89 -3.04 4.85
N LEU A 72 11.41 -1.94 5.44
CA LEU A 72 10.24 -1.92 6.31
C LEU A 72 9.09 -1.25 5.58
N HIS A 73 7.88 -1.77 5.78
CA HIS A 73 6.68 -1.31 5.10
C HIS A 73 5.67 -0.69 6.05
N SER A 74 4.91 0.29 5.55
CA SER A 74 3.82 0.95 6.28
C SER A 74 4.20 1.35 7.71
N VAL A 75 5.37 1.97 7.88
CA VAL A 75 5.95 2.29 9.20
C VAL A 75 5.13 3.43 9.83
N PRO A 76 4.42 3.20 10.95
CA PRO A 76 3.57 4.23 11.55
C PRO A 76 4.39 5.43 12.03
N VAL A 77 3.86 6.62 11.80
CA VAL A 77 4.45 7.90 12.24
C VAL A 77 3.44 8.76 13.00
N GLY A 78 3.82 9.13 14.21
CA GLY A 78 2.97 9.88 15.13
C GLY A 78 1.68 9.13 15.51
N ASP A 79 0.74 9.85 16.12
CA ASP A 79 -0.46 9.25 16.73
C ASP A 79 -1.72 9.40 15.88
N ARG A 80 -1.59 9.92 14.65
CA ARG A 80 -2.72 10.26 13.76
C ARG A 80 -2.95 9.27 12.62
N GLY A 81 -2.39 8.06 12.72
CA GLY A 81 -2.60 6.99 11.74
C GLY A 81 -1.94 7.23 10.38
N SER A 82 -0.93 8.11 10.31
CA SER A 82 -0.08 8.26 9.13
C SER A 82 1.05 7.24 9.16
N ASP A 83 1.52 6.82 7.99
CA ASP A 83 2.67 5.93 7.84
C ASP A 83 3.67 6.42 6.78
N ILE A 84 4.88 5.88 6.85
CA ILE A 84 5.87 5.93 5.78
C ILE A 84 5.76 4.60 5.02
N ASP A 85 5.46 4.68 3.73
CA ASP A 85 5.21 3.51 2.88
C ASP A 85 6.40 2.54 2.91
N HIS A 86 7.62 3.08 2.77
CA HIS A 86 8.86 2.31 2.77
C HIS A 86 9.99 3.01 3.53
N VAL A 87 10.60 2.30 4.49
CA VAL A 87 11.87 2.69 5.11
C VAL A 87 12.93 1.69 4.70
N LEU A 88 14.00 2.18 4.07
CA LEU A 88 15.11 1.37 3.60
C LEU A 88 16.33 1.63 4.49
N VAL A 89 16.98 0.57 4.96
CA VAL A 89 18.27 0.65 5.63
C VAL A 89 19.29 -0.10 4.80
N SER A 90 20.28 0.62 4.30
CA SER A 90 21.37 0.04 3.52
C SER A 90 22.34 -0.77 4.41
N PRO A 91 23.17 -1.67 3.83
CA PRO A 91 24.24 -2.36 4.57
C PRO A 91 25.22 -1.42 5.29
N SER A 92 25.37 -0.18 4.78
CA SER A 92 26.23 0.85 5.37
C SER A 92 25.57 1.63 6.53
N GLY A 93 24.33 1.31 6.88
CA GLY A 93 23.55 1.98 7.93
C GLY A 93 22.82 3.26 7.49
N ARG A 94 22.94 3.68 6.22
CA ARG A 94 22.15 4.81 5.70
C ARG A 94 20.66 4.46 5.67
N VAL A 95 19.83 5.39 6.13
CA VAL A 95 18.36 5.29 6.14
C VAL A 95 17.78 6.18 5.05
N LEU A 96 16.88 5.63 4.25
CA LEU A 96 16.09 6.37 3.27
C LEU A 96 14.60 6.14 3.54
N THR A 97 13.80 7.18 3.37
CA THR A 97 12.34 7.08 3.37
C THR A 97 11.83 7.28 1.95
N MET A 98 10.86 6.47 1.56
CA MET A 98 10.25 6.53 0.23
C MET A 98 8.74 6.45 0.38
N ASN A 99 8.05 7.42 -0.22
CA ASN A 99 6.60 7.45 -0.33
C ASN A 99 6.22 7.24 -1.79
N THR A 100 5.09 6.58 -2.00
CA THR A 100 4.61 6.12 -3.29
C THR A 100 3.32 6.84 -3.64
N LYS A 101 3.33 7.55 -4.78
CA LYS A 101 2.12 8.14 -5.35
C LYS A 101 1.85 7.57 -6.73
N HIS A 102 0.76 6.81 -6.84
CA HIS A 102 0.32 6.26 -8.12
C HIS A 102 -0.84 7.07 -8.70
N SER A 103 -0.59 7.66 -9.86
CA SER A 103 -1.54 8.50 -10.60
C SER A 103 -1.63 8.03 -12.06
N PRO A 104 -2.46 7.02 -12.38
CA PRO A 104 -2.64 6.52 -13.75
C PRO A 104 -2.99 7.64 -14.73
N GLY A 105 -2.22 7.77 -15.82
CA GLY A 105 -2.40 8.84 -16.81
C GLY A 105 -2.02 10.24 -16.33
N GLY A 106 -1.57 10.37 -15.08
CA GLY A 106 -1.00 11.60 -14.54
C GLY A 106 0.35 11.91 -15.17
N ARG A 107 0.68 13.20 -15.25
CA ARG A 107 2.03 13.65 -15.65
C ARG A 107 2.85 13.95 -14.41
N VAL A 108 4.09 13.51 -14.40
CA VAL A 108 5.09 13.93 -13.41
C VAL A 108 5.89 15.08 -14.03
N TRP A 109 6.06 16.17 -13.27
CA TRP A 109 6.89 17.31 -13.66
C TRP A 109 7.90 17.60 -12.54
N VAL A 110 9.05 18.15 -12.93
CA VAL A 110 10.16 18.51 -12.04
C VAL A 110 10.53 19.97 -12.32
#